data_AF-A0A9W9DGI3-F1
#
_entry.id   AF-A0A9W9DGI3-F1
#
_cell.length_a   1.000
_cell.length_b   1.000
_cell.length_c   1.000
_cell.angle_alpha   90.00
_cell.angle_beta   90.00
_cell.angle_gamma   90.00
#
_symmetry.space_group_name_H-M   'P 1'
#
loop_
_entity.id
_entity.type
_entity.pdbx_description
1 polymer ?
#
loop_
_entity_poly.entity_id
_entity_poly.type
_entity_poly.pdbx_seq_one_letter_code
_entity_poly.pdbx_strand_id
1 'polypeptide(L)'
;PTLVQNGAVLNSGNSYTATGPFSAGIAYLQTGKCGLNGDECTTVEMTLVNPTAPGAGSSTDITLIAPHAFNKGVGFRYFNGCDGQGQTCATADCTDAFRTPTDYFAQTQCEENNVSRLSVYLYNAHTSLLKGRPHDHLLLSANCFKRMFISPPFGYTVWVLGILLYSVET
;
A
#
# COMPACT_ATOMS: atom_id res chain seq x y z
N PRO A 1 -6.61 -2.67 -9.32
CA PRO A 1 -5.87 -1.39 -9.37
C PRO A 1 -4.60 -1.49 -10.23
N THR A 2 -4.22 -0.41 -10.91
CA THR A 2 -2.93 -0.23 -11.57
C THR A 2 -1.94 0.34 -10.57
N LEU A 3 -0.78 -0.31 -10.41
CA LEU A 3 0.34 0.12 -9.59
C LEU A 3 1.43 0.71 -10.49
N VAL A 4 1.84 1.93 -10.19
CA VAL A 4 2.90 2.64 -10.90
C VAL A 4 3.99 3.03 -9.91
N GLN A 5 5.24 2.90 -10.31
CA GLN A 5 6.39 3.43 -9.58
C GLN A 5 7.38 3.97 -10.60
N ASN A 6 7.97 5.13 -10.33
CA ASN A 6 8.99 5.73 -11.19
C ASN A 6 8.58 5.80 -12.69
N GLY A 7 7.30 6.14 -12.94
CA GLY A 7 6.74 6.24 -14.30
C GLY A 7 6.57 4.91 -15.04
N ALA A 8 6.72 3.76 -14.37
CA ALA A 8 6.49 2.45 -14.97
C ALA A 8 5.30 1.75 -14.31
N VAL A 9 4.43 1.17 -15.13
CA VAL A 9 3.39 0.26 -14.64
C VAL A 9 4.04 -1.02 -14.16
N LEU A 10 3.94 -1.31 -12.86
CA LEU A 10 4.50 -2.50 -12.24
C LEU A 10 3.49 -3.65 -12.17
N ASN A 11 2.20 -3.33 -12.05
CA ASN A 11 1.13 -4.31 -11.97
C ASN A 11 -0.23 -3.69 -12.36
N SER A 12 -1.13 -4.51 -12.89
CA SER A 12 -2.48 -4.11 -13.29
C SER A 12 -3.51 -5.15 -12.84
N GLY A 13 -3.88 -5.09 -11.57
CA GLY A 13 -5.00 -5.86 -11.01
C GLY A 13 -4.64 -7.09 -10.17
N ASN A 14 -3.41 -7.59 -10.25
CA ASN A 14 -2.99 -8.76 -9.45
C ASN A 14 -2.40 -8.34 -8.10
N SER A 15 -1.91 -9.30 -7.31
CA SER A 15 -1.00 -8.98 -6.19
C SER A 15 0.40 -8.63 -6.72
N TYR A 16 1.11 -7.74 -6.04
CA TYR A 16 2.49 -7.36 -6.36
C TYR A 16 3.36 -7.45 -5.10
N THR A 17 4.58 -7.94 -5.26
CA THR A 17 5.57 -8.00 -4.19
C THR A 17 6.83 -7.27 -4.61
N ALA A 18 7.19 -6.20 -3.91
CA ALA A 18 8.46 -5.50 -4.01
C ALA A 18 9.57 -6.27 -3.26
N THR A 19 10.74 -6.36 -3.88
CA THR A 19 11.96 -6.91 -3.28
C THR A 19 12.78 -5.79 -2.64
N GLY A 20 12.25 -5.17 -1.59
CA GLY A 20 12.92 -4.11 -0.85
C GLY A 20 12.01 -2.92 -0.51
N PRO A 21 12.60 -1.80 -0.05
CA PRO A 21 11.89 -0.55 0.17
C PRO A 21 11.13 -0.13 -1.09
N PHE A 22 9.92 0.37 -0.93
CA PHE A 22 9.05 0.78 -2.03
C PHE A 22 8.68 2.24 -1.84
N SER A 23 9.30 3.16 -2.56
CA SER A 23 9.05 4.61 -2.42
C SER A 23 8.36 5.18 -3.65
N ALA A 24 7.65 6.29 -3.46
CA ALA A 24 7.02 7.07 -4.54
C ALA A 24 6.17 6.22 -5.50
N GLY A 25 5.43 5.28 -4.93
CA GLY A 25 4.47 4.48 -5.69
C GLY A 25 3.09 5.09 -5.63
N ILE A 26 2.32 4.88 -6.70
CA ILE A 26 0.93 5.27 -6.79
C ILE A 26 0.07 4.09 -7.23
N ALA A 27 -1.17 4.05 -6.76
CA ALA A 27 -2.15 3.08 -7.22
C ALA A 27 -3.50 3.74 -7.48
N TYR A 28 -4.12 3.40 -8.61
CA TYR A 28 -5.42 3.93 -9.01
C TYR A 28 -6.20 2.88 -9.81
N LEU A 29 -7.51 3.05 -9.95
CA LEU A 29 -8.29 2.18 -10.83
C LEU A 29 -8.28 2.72 -12.25
N GLN A 30 -7.57 2.04 -13.15
CA GLN A 30 -7.59 2.41 -14.56
C GLN A 30 -8.97 2.14 -15.19
N THR A 31 -9.75 3.20 -15.44
CA THR A 31 -11.06 3.14 -16.11
C THR A 31 -11.03 3.74 -17.52
N GLY A 32 -9.84 3.92 -18.10
CA GLY A 32 -9.62 4.51 -19.43
C GLY A 32 -9.34 6.01 -19.43
N LYS A 33 -9.65 6.73 -18.34
CA LYS A 33 -9.40 8.18 -18.20
C LYS A 33 -8.17 8.50 -17.34
N CYS A 34 -7.68 7.55 -16.54
CA CYS A 34 -6.60 7.83 -15.62
C CYS A 34 -5.29 8.02 -16.37
N GLY A 35 -4.62 9.15 -16.12
CA GLY A 35 -3.25 9.38 -16.54
C GLY A 35 -2.30 8.36 -15.91
N LEU A 36 -1.06 8.29 -16.43
CA LEU A 36 -0.03 7.41 -15.87
C LEU A 36 0.33 7.79 -14.43
N ASN A 37 0.21 9.07 -14.08
CA ASN A 37 0.46 9.57 -12.74
C ASN A 37 -0.81 9.56 -11.87
N GLY A 38 -1.91 8.93 -12.31
CA GLY A 38 -3.18 8.96 -11.59
C GLY A 38 -3.99 10.25 -11.80
N ASP A 39 -3.65 11.05 -12.82
CA ASP A 39 -4.44 12.21 -13.24
C ASP A 39 -5.90 11.80 -13.52
N GLU A 40 -6.83 12.68 -13.16
CA GLU A 40 -8.29 12.46 -13.26
C GLU A 40 -8.84 11.29 -12.42
N CYS A 41 -8.03 10.71 -11.54
CA CYS A 41 -8.42 9.53 -10.77
C CYS A 41 -8.08 9.63 -9.28
N THR A 42 -8.88 8.91 -8.48
CA THR A 42 -8.63 8.78 -7.05
C THR A 42 -7.40 7.91 -6.89
N THR A 43 -6.36 8.52 -6.30
CA THR A 43 -5.02 7.94 -6.30
C THR A 43 -4.59 7.67 -4.87
N VAL A 44 -4.09 6.47 -4.62
CA VAL A 44 -3.40 6.12 -3.38
C VAL A 44 -1.92 6.37 -3.60
N GLU A 45 -1.31 7.23 -2.80
CA GLU A 45 0.13 7.49 -2.80
C GLU A 45 0.77 6.70 -1.67
N MET A 46 1.92 6.06 -1.91
CA MET A 46 2.53 5.19 -0.91
C MET A 46 4.06 5.20 -0.92
N THR A 47 4.60 5.09 0.29
CA THR A 47 5.98 4.77 0.60
C THR A 47 6.00 3.71 1.70
N LEU A 48 6.64 2.57 1.42
CA LEU A 48 6.83 1.45 2.35
C LEU A 48 8.32 1.29 2.64
N VAL A 49 8.73 1.82 3.78
CA VAL A 49 10.13 1.85 4.25
C VAL A 49 10.18 1.61 5.75
N ASN A 50 11.33 1.14 6.24
CA ASN A 50 11.58 1.13 7.68
C ASN A 50 11.86 2.56 8.16
N PRO A 51 11.33 2.98 9.32
CA PRO A 51 11.61 4.29 9.88
C PRO A 51 13.10 4.45 10.21
N THR A 52 13.63 5.62 9.87
CA THR A 52 15.01 6.03 10.21
C THR A 52 15.05 7.13 11.27
N ALA A 53 13.91 7.79 11.50
CA ALA A 53 13.64 8.79 12.50
C ALA A 53 12.12 8.85 12.72
N PRO A 54 11.61 9.46 13.81
CA PRO A 54 10.18 9.68 13.99
C PRO A 54 9.58 10.45 12.79
N GLY A 55 8.50 9.94 12.20
CA GLY A 55 7.85 10.53 11.03
C GLY A 55 8.46 10.11 9.68
N ALA A 56 9.49 9.26 9.68
CA ALA A 56 10.22 8.83 8.48
C ALA A 56 9.97 7.35 8.12
N GLY A 57 8.88 6.77 8.64
CA GLY A 57 8.45 5.40 8.37
C GLY A 57 7.69 5.26 7.06
N SER A 58 6.89 4.19 6.99
CA SER A 58 5.98 3.97 5.88
C SER A 58 4.83 4.98 5.95
N SER A 59 4.44 5.54 4.82
CA SER A 59 3.35 6.50 4.71
C SER A 59 2.45 6.12 3.53
N THR A 60 1.15 6.21 3.73
CA THR A 60 0.18 6.03 2.65
C THR A 60 -0.98 6.97 2.85
N ASP A 61 -1.49 7.51 1.75
CA ASP A 61 -2.60 8.44 1.74
C ASP A 61 -3.41 8.30 0.46
N ILE A 62 -4.58 8.94 0.45
CA ILE A 62 -5.41 9.09 -0.75
C ILE A 62 -5.36 10.57 -1.14
N THR A 63 -5.06 10.86 -2.40
CA THR A 63 -5.02 12.22 -2.94
C THR A 63 -6.14 12.50 -3.93
N LEU A 64 -6.74 13.68 -3.77
CA LEU A 64 -7.73 14.32 -4.63
C LEU A 64 -7.31 15.76 -4.96
N ILE A 65 -6.02 16.11 -4.75
CA ILE A 65 -5.44 17.39 -5.16
C ILE A 65 -5.28 17.36 -6.68
N ALA A 66 -5.77 18.39 -7.38
CA ALA A 66 -5.62 18.48 -8.83
C ALA A 66 -4.14 18.31 -9.25
N PRO A 67 -3.84 17.48 -10.27
CA PRO A 67 -4.75 16.92 -11.28
C PRO A 67 -5.49 15.62 -10.89
N HIS A 68 -5.33 15.10 -9.67
CA HIS A 68 -6.11 13.97 -9.18
C HIS A 68 -7.56 14.39 -8.92
N ALA A 69 -8.50 13.50 -9.20
CA ALA A 69 -9.92 13.80 -9.06
C ALA A 69 -10.70 12.56 -8.62
N PHE A 70 -11.83 12.76 -7.96
CA PHE A 70 -12.66 11.63 -7.57
C PHE A 70 -13.29 10.97 -8.80
N ASN A 71 -13.01 9.68 -9.00
CA ASN A 71 -13.64 8.88 -10.07
C ASN A 71 -14.29 7.60 -9.51
N LYS A 72 -13.65 6.97 -8.52
CA LYS A 72 -14.09 5.74 -7.87
C LYS A 72 -13.70 5.78 -6.40
N GLY A 73 -14.53 5.16 -5.56
CA GLY A 73 -14.18 4.97 -4.18
C GLY A 73 -13.00 4.01 -4.05
N VAL A 74 -12.03 4.35 -3.21
CA VAL A 74 -10.85 3.52 -2.92
C VAL A 74 -10.60 3.48 -1.44
N GLY A 75 -9.89 2.46 -0.99
CA GLY A 75 -9.35 2.41 0.36
C GLY A 75 -8.03 1.67 0.39
N PHE A 76 -7.28 1.89 1.46
CA PHE A 76 -6.08 1.13 1.75
C PHE A 76 -6.03 0.66 3.20
N ARG A 77 -5.30 -0.42 3.47
CA ARG A 77 -5.01 -0.92 4.82
C ARG A 77 -3.62 -1.52 4.92
N TYR A 78 -2.94 -1.27 6.03
CA TYR A 78 -1.70 -1.94 6.40
C TYR A 78 -1.95 -3.32 7.04
N PHE A 79 -0.98 -4.20 6.82
CA PHE A 79 -0.91 -5.54 7.38
C PHE A 79 0.54 -5.96 7.62
N ASN A 80 0.73 -6.82 8.63
CA ASN A 80 2.05 -7.20 9.14
C ASN A 80 2.85 -5.96 9.57
N GLY A 81 2.19 -5.10 10.34
CA GLY A 81 2.67 -3.82 10.86
C GLY A 81 1.59 -2.75 10.74
N CYS A 82 1.27 -2.03 11.83
CA CYS A 82 0.15 -1.07 11.88
C CYS A 82 -1.19 -1.67 11.41
N ASP A 83 -1.45 -2.91 11.79
CA ASP A 83 -2.54 -3.73 11.25
C ASP A 83 -3.90 -3.03 11.34
N GLY A 84 -4.60 -2.99 10.20
CA GLY A 84 -5.94 -2.42 10.10
C GLY A 84 -5.97 -0.90 9.97
N GLN A 85 -4.86 -0.19 10.22
CA GLN A 85 -4.74 1.24 9.95
C GLN A 85 -4.80 1.50 8.44
N GLY A 86 -5.43 2.62 8.09
CA GLY A 86 -5.61 3.07 6.72
C GLY A 86 -6.90 3.87 6.57
N GLN A 87 -7.18 4.31 5.35
CA GLN A 87 -8.30 5.19 5.05
C GLN A 87 -9.18 4.63 3.96
N THR A 88 -10.36 5.23 3.83
CA THR A 88 -11.33 4.87 2.80
C THR A 88 -12.05 6.11 2.32
N CYS A 89 -11.93 6.38 1.03
CA CYS A 89 -12.67 7.45 0.37
C CYS A 89 -13.78 6.86 -0.48
N ALA A 90 -15.02 6.99 0.00
CA ALA A 90 -16.20 6.48 -0.67
C ALA A 90 -16.79 7.45 -1.70
N THR A 91 -16.57 8.75 -1.51
CA THR A 91 -17.21 9.84 -2.26
C THR A 91 -16.21 10.95 -2.58
N ALA A 92 -16.60 11.85 -3.49
CA ALA A 92 -15.80 13.02 -3.86
C ALA A 92 -15.54 13.99 -2.70
N ASP A 93 -16.38 13.94 -1.67
CA ASP A 93 -16.25 14.77 -0.47
C ASP A 93 -15.48 14.09 0.67
N CYS A 94 -14.68 13.07 0.34
CA CYS A 94 -13.87 12.35 1.32
C CYS A 94 -13.01 13.31 2.15
N THR A 95 -13.31 13.40 3.43
CA THR A 95 -12.53 14.20 4.39
C THR A 95 -11.26 13.50 4.83
N ASP A 96 -11.06 12.23 4.48
CA ASP A 96 -9.85 11.48 4.83
C ASP A 96 -8.79 11.51 3.71
N ALA A 97 -9.06 12.21 2.60
CA ALA A 97 -8.10 12.41 1.51
C ALA A 97 -7.41 13.77 1.59
N PHE A 98 -6.21 13.85 1.02
CA PHE A 98 -5.59 15.12 0.66
C PHE A 98 -6.44 15.81 -0.41
N ARG A 99 -7.05 16.94 -0.06
CA ARG A 99 -7.76 17.85 -0.99
C ARG A 99 -7.04 19.19 -1.11
N THR A 100 -6.20 19.50 -0.14
CA THR A 100 -5.23 20.59 -0.13
C THR A 100 -3.87 20.08 0.36
N PRO A 101 -2.75 20.73 -0.01
CA PRO A 101 -1.41 20.32 0.43
C PRO A 101 -1.19 20.36 1.95
N THR A 102 -2.11 20.94 2.72
CA THR A 102 -2.01 21.09 4.17
C THR A 102 -2.86 20.08 4.95
N ASP A 103 -3.51 19.13 4.28
CA ASP A 103 -4.38 18.11 4.90
C ASP A 103 -3.55 16.98 5.53
N TYR A 104 -2.55 17.30 6.36
CA TYR A 104 -1.62 16.30 6.92
C TYR A 104 -2.30 15.19 7.74
N PHE A 105 -3.53 15.42 8.22
CA PHE A 105 -4.35 14.40 8.88
C PHE A 105 -4.77 13.26 7.92
N ALA A 106 -4.76 13.52 6.60
CA ALA A 106 -5.08 12.55 5.56
C ALA A 106 -3.92 11.58 5.31
N GLN A 107 -2.77 11.75 5.98
CA GLN A 107 -1.67 10.82 5.90
C GLN A 107 -1.79 9.73 6.98
N THR A 108 -1.79 8.46 6.58
CA THR A 108 -1.64 7.35 7.53
C THR A 108 -0.17 6.95 7.61
N GLN A 109 0.46 7.32 8.72
CA GLN A 109 1.84 6.96 9.02
C GLN A 109 1.92 5.61 9.74
N CYS A 110 2.94 4.83 9.39
CA CYS A 110 3.29 3.60 10.07
C CYS A 110 4.79 3.57 10.41
N GLU A 111 5.08 3.64 11.70
CA GLU A 111 6.43 3.69 12.28
C GLU A 111 6.93 2.29 12.71
N GLU A 112 6.31 1.22 12.21
CA GLU A 112 6.78 -0.14 12.46
C GLU A 112 7.82 -0.57 11.43
N ASN A 113 8.78 -1.38 11.88
CA ASN A 113 9.72 -2.01 10.96
C ASN A 113 9.05 -3.16 10.22
N ASN A 114 9.38 -3.28 8.94
CA ASN A 114 8.98 -4.36 8.05
C ASN A 114 7.47 -4.47 7.86
N VAL A 115 6.80 -3.31 7.68
CA VAL A 115 5.42 -3.25 7.17
C VAL A 115 5.37 -3.98 5.83
N SER A 116 4.98 -5.24 5.89
CA SER A 116 5.25 -6.15 4.78
C SER A 116 4.12 -6.13 3.76
N ARG A 117 2.97 -5.51 4.05
CA ARG A 117 1.82 -5.53 3.17
C ARG A 117 0.92 -4.30 3.28
N LEU A 118 0.66 -3.68 2.14
CA LEU A 118 -0.36 -2.67 1.91
C LEU A 118 -1.44 -3.24 0.98
N SER A 119 -2.68 -3.00 1.32
CA SER A 119 -3.83 -3.58 0.65
C SER A 119 -4.64 -2.46 0.04
N VAL A 120 -4.68 -2.33 -1.29
CA VAL A 120 -5.44 -1.29 -1.99
C VAL A 120 -6.65 -1.91 -2.67
N TYR A 121 -7.84 -1.43 -2.33
CA TYR A 121 -9.12 -1.97 -2.82
C TYR A 121 -10.03 -0.89 -3.36
N LEU A 122 -10.95 -1.31 -4.22
CA LEU A 122 -12.12 -0.51 -4.54
C LEU A 122 -13.11 -0.49 -3.39
N TYR A 123 -13.58 0.70 -3.08
CA TYR A 123 -14.72 0.88 -2.20
C TYR A 123 -15.98 0.99 -3.06
N ASN A 124 -16.86 0.01 -2.94
CA ASN A 124 -18.20 0.08 -3.48
C ASN A 124 -19.20 0.08 -2.32
N ALA A 125 -19.95 1.18 -2.17
CA ALA A 125 -20.99 1.31 -1.15
C ALA A 125 -22.09 0.23 -1.28
N HIS A 126 -22.21 -0.42 -2.44
CA HIS A 126 -23.16 -1.51 -2.66
C HIS A 126 -22.72 -2.87 -2.06
N THR A 127 -21.43 -3.05 -1.74
CA THR A 127 -20.87 -4.31 -1.23
C THR A 127 -20.64 -4.34 0.28
N SER A 128 -20.94 -3.27 1.02
CA SER A 128 -20.86 -3.25 2.49
C SER A 128 -21.88 -4.18 3.19
N LEU A 129 -22.83 -4.76 2.45
CA LEU A 129 -23.72 -5.83 2.91
C LEU A 129 -23.14 -7.25 2.75
N LEU A 130 -22.06 -7.42 1.98
CA LEU A 130 -21.36 -8.70 1.84
C LEU A 130 -20.02 -8.62 2.55
N LYS A 131 -20.01 -9.14 3.78
CA LYS A 131 -18.83 -9.33 4.62
C LYS A 131 -17.84 -10.26 3.90
N GLY A 132 -17.00 -9.73 3.01
CA GLY A 132 -15.87 -10.47 2.44
C GLY A 132 -15.63 -10.25 0.95
N ARG A 133 -14.46 -9.68 0.65
CA ARG A 133 -13.75 -9.62 -0.64
C ARG A 133 -14.30 -8.62 -1.69
N PRO A 134 -13.76 -7.38 -1.74
CA PRO A 134 -13.82 -6.59 -2.97
C PRO A 134 -13.13 -7.35 -4.11
N HIS A 135 -13.78 -7.42 -5.27
CA HIS A 135 -13.35 -8.21 -6.42
C HIS A 135 -12.11 -7.64 -7.17
N ASP A 136 -11.70 -6.40 -6.86
CA ASP A 136 -10.54 -5.72 -7.45
C ASP A 136 -9.57 -5.30 -6.35
N HIS A 137 -8.73 -6.24 -5.92
CA HIS A 137 -7.80 -6.05 -4.82
C HIS A 137 -6.35 -6.12 -5.30
N LEU A 138 -5.59 -5.05 -5.06
CA LEU A 138 -4.14 -5.06 -5.19
C LEU A 138 -3.54 -5.28 -3.80
N LEU A 139 -2.94 -6.44 -3.59
CA LEU A 139 -2.06 -6.67 -2.44
C LEU A 139 -0.65 -6.27 -2.83
N LEU A 140 -0.14 -5.19 -2.27
CA LEU A 140 1.25 -4.78 -2.37
C LEU A 140 2.00 -5.35 -1.16
N SER A 141 3.04 -6.16 -1.36
CA SER A 141 3.92 -6.60 -0.28
C SER A 141 5.32 -6.05 -0.48
N ALA A 142 5.92 -5.45 0.53
CA ALA A 142 7.33 -5.04 0.49
C ALA A 142 8.13 -5.93 1.43
N ASN A 143 9.03 -6.74 0.88
CA ASN A 143 9.96 -7.52 1.71
C ASN A 143 11.05 -6.58 2.24
N CYS A 144 10.77 -5.88 3.33
CA CYS A 144 11.84 -5.28 4.11
C CYS A 144 12.54 -6.42 4.87
N PHE A 145 13.81 -6.69 4.52
CA PHE A 145 14.54 -7.83 5.05
C PHE A 145 14.60 -7.76 6.58
N LYS A 146 13.95 -8.71 7.24
CA LYS A 146 14.13 -8.98 8.66
C LYS A 146 15.55 -9.52 8.87
N ARG A 147 16.54 -8.65 9.10
CA ARG A 147 17.78 -9.08 9.76
C ARG A 147 17.43 -9.44 11.20
N MET A 148 16.94 -10.66 11.40
CA MET A 148 16.88 -11.25 12.72
C MET A 148 18.32 -11.57 13.11
N PHE A 149 18.96 -10.67 13.85
CA PHE A 149 20.16 -11.03 14.60
C PHE A 149 19.70 -11.96 15.72
N ILE A 150 19.69 -13.27 15.43
CA ILE A 150 19.81 -14.26 16.50
C ILE A 150 21.29 -14.22 16.86
N SER A 151 21.62 -13.71 18.04
CA SER A 151 22.91 -13.94 18.68
C SER A 151 22.84 -15.29 19.39
N PRO A 152 23.33 -16.41 18.81
CA PRO A 152 23.49 -17.63 19.58
C PRO A 152 24.64 -17.43 20.58
N PRO A 153 24.58 -18.06 21.77
CA PRO A 153 25.65 -17.93 22.76
C PRO A 153 26.95 -18.65 22.34
N PHE A 154 27.03 -19.29 21.17
CA PHE A 154 28.23 -20.00 20.73
C PHE A 154 28.48 -19.91 19.21
N GLY A 155 29.38 -18.99 18.83
CA GLY A 155 30.57 -19.27 18.01
C GLY A 155 30.50 -19.81 16.57
N TYR A 156 29.35 -20.06 15.92
CA TYR A 156 29.36 -20.58 14.53
C TYR A 156 28.36 -19.91 13.60
N THR A 157 28.84 -19.47 12.44
CA THR A 157 28.04 -18.93 11.33
C THR A 157 27.46 -20.08 10.51
N VAL A 158 26.14 -20.27 10.56
CA VAL A 158 25.42 -21.20 9.66
C VAL A 158 24.73 -20.40 8.57
N TRP A 159 25.15 -20.61 7.31
CA TRP A 159 24.42 -20.09 6.15
C TRP A 159 23.25 -21.03 5.84
N VAL A 160 22.05 -20.67 6.31
CA VAL A 160 20.83 -21.33 5.84
C VAL A 160 20.39 -20.65 4.56
N LEU A 161 20.65 -21.31 3.41
CA LEU A 161 20.00 -20.96 2.15
C LEU A 161 18.51 -21.34 2.31
N GLY A 162 17.66 -20.36 2.54
CA GLY A 162 16.23 -20.55 2.77
C GLY A 162 15.54 -21.15 1.56
N ILE A 163 15.19 -22.43 1.64
CA ILE A 163 14.31 -23.14 0.72
C ILE A 163 12.88 -22.59 0.90
N LEU A 164 12.24 -22.21 -0.21
CA LEU A 164 10.84 -21.84 -0.29
C LEU A 164 9.95 -22.99 0.21
N LEU A 165 9.06 -22.70 1.17
CA LEU A 165 7.87 -23.51 1.43
C LEU A 165 6.64 -22.68 1.06
N TYR A 166 6.03 -22.99 -0.08
CA TYR A 166 4.65 -22.59 -0.37
C TYR A 166 3.71 -23.61 0.29
N SER A 167 2.80 -23.15 1.15
CA SER A 167 1.61 -23.93 1.50
C SER A 167 0.50 -23.54 0.53
N VAL A 168 0.09 -24.47 -0.31
CA VAL A 168 -1.13 -24.38 -1.13
C VAL A 168 -2.22 -25.10 -0.35
N GLU A 169 -3.22 -24.37 0.14
CA GLU A 169 -4.48 -24.99 0.55
C GLU A 169 -5.43 -24.98 -0.66
N THR A 170 -5.94 -26.17 -0.99
CA THR A 170 -6.94 -26.45 -2.03
C THR A 170 -8.34 -26.04 -1.59
#